data_AF-A0A376FB57-F1
#
_entry.id   AF-A0A376FB57-F1
#
_cell.length_a   1.000
_cell.length_b   1.000
_cell.length_c   1.000
_cell.angle_alpha   90.00
_cell.angle_beta   90.00
_cell.angle_gamma   90.00
#
_symmetry.space_group_name_H-M   'P 1'
#
loop_
_entity.id
_entity.type
_entity.pdbx_description
1 polymer ?
#
loop_
_entity_poly.entity_id
_entity_poly.type
_entity_poly.pdbx_seq_one_letter_code
_entity_poly.pdbx_strand_id
1 'polypeptide(L)' 'MSHFRPVELRHASRLLNHGPTVLITSRDESLDRRNVMAAAWSIAR' A
#
# COMPACT_ATOMS: atom_id res chain seq x y z
N MET A 1 -10.82 10.94 -17.40
CA MET A 1 -9.56 10.15 -17.42
C MET A 1 -9.24 9.76 -15.98
N SER A 2 -8.94 8.47 -15.70
CA SER A 2 -8.52 8.05 -14.36
C SER A 2 -7.12 8.57 -14.07
N HIS A 3 -6.89 9.10 -12.85
CA HIS A 3 -5.56 9.48 -12.39
C HIS A 3 -4.65 8.27 -12.12
N PHE A 4 -5.24 7.07 -12.02
CA PHE A 4 -4.51 5.84 -11.73
C PHE A 4 -4.22 5.06 -13.01
N ARG A 5 -2.95 4.65 -13.16
CA ARG A 5 -2.49 3.72 -14.19
C ARG A 5 -2.23 2.36 -13.53
N PRO A 6 -2.75 1.25 -14.08
CA PRO A 6 -2.48 -0.07 -13.51
C PRO A 6 -1.00 -0.43 -13.63
N VAL A 7 -0.50 -1.14 -12.62
CA VAL A 7 0.84 -1.74 -12.61
C VAL A 7 0.66 -3.24 -12.79
N GLU A 8 1.34 -3.84 -13.76
CA GLU A 8 1.32 -5.29 -13.92
C GLU A 8 1.92 -5.97 -12.68
N LEU A 9 1.32 -7.09 -12.27
CA LEU A 9 1.69 -7.79 -11.03
C LEU A 9 3.19 -8.12 -10.94
N ARG A 10 3.81 -8.53 -12.06
CA ARG A 10 5.26 -8.82 -12.14
C ARG A 10 6.17 -7.62 -11.86
N HIS A 11 5.63 -6.40 -11.86
CA HIS A 11 6.35 -5.16 -11.62
C HIS A 11 5.99 -4.49 -10.29
N ALA A 12 5.03 -5.03 -9.53
CA ALA A 12 4.47 -4.39 -8.34
C ALA A 12 5.53 -4.17 -7.24
N SER A 13 6.46 -5.10 -7.04
CA SER A 13 7.51 -4.98 -6.02
C SER A 13 8.40 -3.75 -6.19
N ARG A 14 8.56 -3.23 -7.43
CA ARG A 14 9.35 -2.02 -7.71
C ARG A 14 8.83 -0.78 -6.98
N LEU A 15 7.53 -0.74 -6.65
CA LEU A 15 6.93 0.34 -5.86
C LEU A 15 7.46 0.41 -4.43
N LEU A 16 8.00 -0.70 -3.90
CA LEU A 16 8.48 -0.81 -2.52
C LEU A 16 10.01 -0.97 -2.44
N ASN A 17 10.66 -1.48 -3.49
CA ASN A 17 12.09 -1.83 -3.47
C ASN A 17 13.05 -0.65 -3.20
N HIS A 18 12.61 0.59 -3.34
CA HIS A 18 13.41 1.78 -3.00
C HIS A 18 13.23 2.23 -1.54
N GLY A 19 12.51 1.45 -0.72
CA GLY A 19 12.34 1.68 0.71
C GLY A 19 11.58 2.95 1.10
N PRO A 20 10.43 3.28 0.48
CA PRO A 20 9.64 4.44 0.90
C PRO A 20 8.99 4.22 2.27
N THR A 21 8.78 5.29 3.02
CA THR A 21 7.81 5.27 4.12
C THR A 21 6.40 5.16 3.53
N VAL A 22 5.63 4.16 3.95
CA VAL A 22 4.28 3.88 3.42
C VAL A 22 3.18 4.20 4.43
N LEU A 23 1.95 4.35 3.92
CA LEU A 23 0.74 4.35 4.75
C LEU A 23 0.06 2.98 4.63
N ILE A 24 -0.14 2.32 5.77
CA ILE A 24 -0.91 1.07 5.88
C ILE A 24 -2.32 1.44 6.29
N THR A 25 -3.30 1.04 5.48
CA THR A 25 -4.73 1.24 5.77
C THR A 25 -5.39 -0.08 6.11
N SER A 26 -6.24 -0.11 7.13
CA SER A 26 -7.09 -1.27 7.44
C SER A 26 -8.55 -0.87 7.59
N ARG A 27 -9.45 -1.83 7.36
CA ARG A 27 -10.88 -1.70 7.61
C ARG A 27 -11.37 -2.93 8.37
N ASP A 28 -12.10 -2.70 9.44
CA ASP A 28 -12.89 -3.71 10.15
C ASP A 28 -14.35 -3.51 9.74
N GLU A 29 -14.92 -4.47 9.02
CA GLU A 29 -16.31 -4.39 8.55
C GLU A 29 -17.33 -4.61 9.68
N SER A 30 -16.98 -5.39 10.70
CA SER A 30 -17.87 -5.71 11.82
C SER A 30 -18.10 -4.50 12.74
N LEU A 31 -17.08 -3.66 12.89
CA LEU A 31 -17.11 -2.44 13.68
C LEU A 31 -17.27 -1.17 12.83
N ASP A 32 -17.31 -1.32 11.50
CA ASP A 32 -17.20 -0.25 10.48
C ASP A 32 -16.08 0.77 10.78
N ARG A 33 -14.94 0.28 11.27
CA ARG A 33 -13.79 1.13 11.61
C ARG A 33 -12.74 1.11 10.52
N ARG A 34 -12.07 2.25 10.34
CA ARG A 34 -10.91 2.41 9.45
C ARG A 34 -9.73 2.94 10.26
N ASN A 35 -8.53 2.51 9.90
CA ASN A 35 -7.30 2.98 10.52
C ASN A 35 -6.22 3.23 9.48
N VAL A 36 -5.28 4.13 9.81
CA VAL A 36 -4.11 4.47 9.00
C VAL A 36 -2.87 4.53 9.89
N MET A 37 -1.77 3.91 9.46
CA MET A 37 -0.47 3.92 10.14
C MET A 37 0.64 4.27 9.15
N ALA A 38 1.56 5.16 9.52
CA ALA A 38 2.82 5.34 8.80
C ALA A 38 3.84 4.26 9.21
N ALA A 39 4.45 3.59 8.24
CA ALA A 39 5.43 2.54 8.48
C ALA A 39 6.68 2.73 7.61
N ALA A 40 7.84 2.81 8.23
CA ALA A 40 9.13 2.90 7.54
C ALA A 40 9.68 1.52 7.11
N TRP A 41 9.19 0.43 7.71
CA TRP A 41 9.65 -0.92 7.44
C TRP A 41 8.57 -1.71 6.71
N SER A 42 8.51 -1.52 5.38
CA SER A 42 7.67 -2.29 4.48
C SER A 42 8.53 -2.84 3.36
N ILE A 43 8.57 -4.17 3.21
CA ILE A 43 9.46 -4.87 2.28
C ILE A 43 8.60 -5.77 1.37
N ALA A 44 8.82 -5.67 0.06
CA ALA A 44 8.29 -6.62 -0.92
C ALA A 44 9.35 -7.67 -1.25
N ARG A 45 8.90 -8.89 -1.59
CA ARG A 45 9.74 -9.89 -2.27
C ARG A 45 9.65 -9.74 -3.78
#